data_AF-A0A223RS84-F1
#
_entry.id   AF-A0A223RS84-F1
#
_cell.length_a   1.000
_cell.length_b   1.000
_cell.length_c   1.000
_cell.angle_alpha   90.00
_cell.angle_beta   90.00
_cell.angle_gamma   90.00
#
_symmetry.space_group_name_H-M   'P 1'
#
loop_
_entity.id
_entity.type
_entity.pdbx_description
1 polymer ?
#
loop_
_entity_poly.entity_id
_entity_poly.type
_entity_poly.pdbx_seq_one_letter_code
_entity_poly.pdbx_strand_id
1 'polypeptide(L)'
;MRNTVTTGISLAAGLLLLAGCSGGGQTGQAAQDTTDTGTSAPSSTSGVSLPERTAPAKSLDLADPCTIITKQQQNNLGASQPPEKTSINEKIGCKYQKGDSGAKDGWFVFISVDPKRTAEEFVSKRPTGQEINISGYPAYKLKNFPNCQIVVDIANSGSLFINGGIRFQESRPDPCPIFTEFAETAVENLSEA
;
A
#
# COMPACT_ATOMS: atom_id res chain seq x y z
N MET A 1 -19.70 43.75 -12.09
CA MET A 1 -18.43 44.51 -12.12
C MET A 1 -17.36 43.55 -12.62
N ARG A 2 -16.79 43.83 -13.78
CA ARG A 2 -15.78 43.00 -14.48
C ARG A 2 -14.40 43.53 -14.12
N ASN A 3 -13.55 42.72 -13.51
CA ASN A 3 -12.13 43.04 -13.38
C ASN A 3 -11.30 41.97 -14.08
N THR A 4 -10.84 42.32 -15.26
CA THR A 4 -9.80 41.64 -16.05
C THR A 4 -8.45 42.18 -15.59
N VAL A 5 -7.47 41.31 -15.30
CA VAL A 5 -6.06 41.71 -15.12
C VAL A 5 -5.18 40.81 -15.96
N THR A 6 -4.26 41.46 -16.66
CA THR A 6 -3.51 41.01 -17.83
C THR A 6 -2.05 40.73 -17.46
N THR A 7 -1.43 39.78 -18.18
CA THR A 7 -0.01 39.69 -18.62
C THR A 7 1.13 39.41 -17.62
N GLY A 8 1.97 38.44 -18.03
CA GLY A 8 3.37 38.32 -17.61
C GLY A 8 4.06 37.08 -18.20
N ILE A 9 4.58 37.16 -19.43
CA ILE A 9 5.43 36.15 -20.08
C ILE A 9 6.88 36.39 -19.65
N SER A 10 7.63 35.34 -19.30
CA SER A 10 9.10 35.40 -19.19
C SER A 10 9.72 34.13 -19.76
N LEU A 11 10.38 34.30 -20.91
CA LEU A 11 11.31 33.37 -21.54
C LEU A 11 12.69 33.60 -20.95
N ALA A 12 13.37 32.55 -20.50
CA ALA A 12 14.81 32.57 -20.28
C ALA A 12 15.42 31.25 -20.76
N ALA A 13 16.07 31.32 -21.91
CA ALA A 13 16.96 30.29 -22.45
C ALA A 13 18.35 30.42 -21.81
N GLY A 14 19.00 29.30 -21.53
CA GLY A 14 20.40 29.26 -21.08
C GLY A 14 21.06 27.93 -21.42
N LEU A 15 21.81 27.91 -22.52
CA LEU A 15 22.69 26.85 -23.01
C LEU A 15 24.14 27.30 -22.85
N LEU A 16 24.98 26.62 -22.07
CA LEU A 16 26.46 26.63 -22.14
C LEU A 16 26.99 25.31 -21.51
N LEU A 17 27.47 24.32 -22.27
CA LEU A 17 28.82 24.07 -22.85
C LEU A 17 29.83 23.32 -21.93
N LEU A 18 30.07 22.04 -22.30
CA LEU A 18 31.33 21.29 -22.48
C LEU A 18 32.54 21.48 -21.53
N ALA A 19 32.92 20.37 -20.86
CA ALA A 19 34.29 19.85 -20.71
C ALA A 19 34.15 18.33 -20.50
N GLY A 20 34.86 17.40 -21.16
CA GLY A 20 36.21 17.47 -21.71
C GLY A 20 37.16 16.78 -20.73
N CYS A 21 37.33 15.45 -20.83
CA CYS A 21 38.53 14.80 -20.34
C CYS A 21 38.92 13.65 -21.29
N SER A 22 39.90 13.96 -22.13
CA SER A 22 40.68 13.02 -22.91
C SER A 22 41.85 12.50 -22.06
N GLY A 23 42.16 11.22 -22.22
CA GLY A 23 43.45 10.62 -21.88
C GLY A 23 43.26 9.11 -21.91
N GLY A 24 43.81 8.32 -22.81
CA GLY A 24 45.01 8.47 -23.64
C GLY A 24 45.87 7.23 -23.39
N GLY A 25 46.21 6.47 -24.43
CA GLY A 25 47.16 5.34 -24.30
C GLY A 25 46.88 4.17 -25.23
N GLN A 26 47.76 4.02 -26.22
CA GLN A 26 47.75 3.04 -27.31
C GLN A 26 48.64 1.82 -26.97
N THR A 27 48.54 0.77 -27.80
CA THR A 27 49.36 -0.48 -27.85
C THR A 27 48.96 -1.52 -26.80
N GLY A 28 48.77 -2.79 -27.07
CA GLY A 28 48.89 -3.63 -28.25
C GLY A 28 48.95 -5.09 -27.76
N GLN A 29 48.44 -6.01 -28.58
CA GLN A 29 48.87 -7.41 -28.65
C GLN A 29 48.18 -8.48 -27.76
N ALA A 30 47.91 -9.57 -28.48
CA ALA A 30 47.74 -10.97 -28.08
C ALA A 30 46.38 -11.42 -27.53
N ALA A 31 45.80 -12.32 -28.33
CA ALA A 31 44.69 -13.18 -28.00
C ALA A 31 44.95 -14.01 -26.73
N GLN A 32 43.90 -14.19 -25.94
CA GLN A 32 43.68 -15.42 -25.19
C GLN A 32 42.17 -15.67 -25.11
N ASP A 33 41.76 -16.71 -25.83
CA ASP A 33 40.52 -17.44 -25.57
C ASP A 33 40.57 -17.95 -24.12
N THR A 34 39.65 -17.47 -23.30
CA THR A 34 39.19 -18.19 -22.11
C THR A 34 37.69 -18.01 -22.02
N THR A 35 37.00 -19.09 -22.37
CA THR A 35 35.60 -19.36 -22.07
C THR A 35 35.38 -19.23 -20.57
N ASP A 36 34.79 -18.13 -20.12
CA ASP A 36 34.17 -18.06 -18.80
C ASP A 36 32.68 -17.79 -18.98
N THR A 37 31.91 -18.87 -18.79
CA THR A 37 30.48 -18.86 -18.56
C THR A 37 30.20 -18.11 -17.26
N GLY A 38 30.24 -16.78 -17.34
CA GLY A 38 29.76 -15.89 -16.29
C GLY A 38 28.26 -15.99 -16.20
N THR A 39 27.75 -16.95 -15.43
CA THR A 39 26.41 -16.88 -14.87
C THR A 39 26.30 -15.54 -14.16
N SER A 40 25.60 -14.60 -14.79
CA SER A 40 25.14 -13.37 -14.14
C SER A 40 24.29 -13.80 -12.95
N ALA A 41 24.89 -13.82 -11.76
CA ALA A 41 24.15 -13.90 -10.52
C ALA A 41 23.14 -12.74 -10.53
N PRO A 42 21.84 -12.99 -10.28
CA PRO A 42 20.91 -11.90 -10.18
C PRO A 42 21.34 -11.06 -8.97
N SER A 43 21.68 -9.80 -9.25
CA SER A 43 21.87 -8.77 -8.22
C SER A 43 20.65 -8.79 -7.32
N SER A 44 20.82 -9.39 -6.14
CA SER A 44 19.79 -9.51 -5.14
C SER A 44 19.61 -8.13 -4.53
N THR A 45 18.74 -7.33 -5.15
CA THR A 45 18.23 -6.12 -4.51
C THR A 45 17.54 -6.61 -3.25
N SER A 46 18.12 -6.37 -2.09
CA SER A 46 17.57 -6.77 -0.79
C SER A 46 16.34 -5.91 -0.48
N GLY A 47 15.26 -6.14 -1.23
CA GLY A 47 13.94 -5.61 -0.96
C GLY A 47 13.22 -6.53 0.01
N VAL A 48 12.40 -5.96 0.89
CA VAL A 48 11.41 -6.74 1.63
C VAL A 48 10.36 -7.20 0.61
N SER A 49 10.12 -8.51 0.54
CA SER A 49 9.16 -9.14 -0.36
C SER A 49 8.23 -10.05 0.41
N LEU A 50 6.96 -10.12 0.03
CA LEU A 50 6.03 -11.06 0.67
C LEU A 50 6.29 -12.51 0.24
N PRO A 51 6.00 -13.49 1.11
CA PRO A 51 5.91 -14.88 0.70
C PRO A 51 4.91 -15.07 -0.45
N GLU A 52 5.15 -16.05 -1.31
CA GLU A 52 4.22 -16.39 -2.38
C GLU A 52 2.86 -16.83 -1.81
N ARG A 53 1.78 -16.31 -2.39
CA ARG A 53 0.41 -16.65 -2.01
C ARG A 53 0.03 -18.03 -2.52
N THR A 54 -0.37 -18.91 -1.60
CA THR A 54 -0.88 -20.25 -1.92
C THR A 54 -2.41 -20.35 -1.89
N ALA A 55 -3.09 -19.38 -1.27
CA ALA A 55 -4.55 -19.33 -1.23
C ALA A 55 -5.13 -18.89 -2.60
N PRO A 56 -6.35 -19.32 -2.97
CA PRO A 56 -7.01 -18.90 -4.21
C PRO A 56 -7.16 -17.38 -4.31
N ALA A 57 -7.32 -16.86 -5.54
CA ALA A 57 -7.49 -15.41 -5.74
C ALA A 57 -8.90 -14.96 -5.36
N LYS A 58 -9.00 -13.84 -4.66
CA LYS A 58 -10.27 -13.16 -4.39
C LYS A 58 -10.63 -12.22 -5.53
N SER A 59 -11.94 -12.06 -5.75
CA SER A 59 -12.47 -11.08 -6.69
C SER A 59 -12.04 -9.68 -6.29
N LEU A 60 -11.59 -8.91 -7.29
CA LEU A 60 -11.34 -7.48 -7.15
C LEU A 60 -12.55 -6.62 -7.55
N ASP A 61 -13.60 -7.24 -8.11
CA ASP A 61 -14.82 -6.57 -8.54
C ASP A 61 -15.84 -6.55 -7.40
N LEU A 62 -16.20 -5.33 -6.99
CA LEU A 62 -17.10 -5.11 -5.88
C LEU A 62 -17.99 -3.90 -6.16
N ALA A 63 -19.28 -4.17 -6.40
CA ALA A 63 -20.26 -3.13 -6.70
C ALA A 63 -20.44 -2.10 -5.56
N ASP A 64 -20.44 -2.59 -4.32
CA ASP A 64 -20.51 -1.75 -3.12
C ASP A 64 -19.44 -2.16 -2.10
N PRO A 65 -18.44 -1.31 -1.79
CA PRO A 65 -17.41 -1.63 -0.81
C PRO A 65 -17.94 -1.82 0.60
N CYS A 66 -19.12 -1.29 0.93
CA CYS A 66 -19.67 -1.39 2.29
C CYS A 66 -20.39 -2.70 2.56
N THR A 67 -20.58 -3.57 1.56
CA THR A 67 -21.20 -4.88 1.73
C THR A 67 -20.21 -5.97 2.12
N ILE A 68 -18.89 -5.71 2.05
CA ILE A 68 -17.85 -6.68 2.42
C ILE A 68 -18.07 -7.18 3.84
N ILE A 69 -18.33 -6.28 4.80
CA ILE A 69 -18.57 -6.65 6.19
C ILE A 69 -20.06 -6.52 6.47
N THR A 70 -20.71 -7.62 6.87
CA THR A 70 -22.15 -7.59 7.19
C THR A 70 -22.43 -6.71 8.41
N LYS A 71 -23.65 -6.19 8.53
CA LYS A 71 -24.06 -5.40 9.72
C LYS A 71 -23.83 -6.15 11.04
N GLN A 72 -24.06 -7.46 11.06
CA GLN A 72 -23.83 -8.27 12.26
C GLN A 72 -22.33 -8.32 12.62
N GLN A 73 -21.45 -8.56 11.64
CA GLN A 73 -20.01 -8.54 11.85
C GLN A 73 -19.52 -7.15 12.28
N GLN A 74 -20.03 -6.07 11.67
CA GLN A 74 -19.71 -4.69 12.08
C GLN A 74 -19.98 -4.46 13.57
N ASN A 75 -21.15 -4.88 14.04
CA ASN A 75 -21.52 -4.77 15.46
C ASN A 75 -20.62 -5.62 16.36
N ASN A 76 -20.29 -6.85 15.93
CA ASN A 76 -19.40 -7.75 16.68
C ASN A 76 -17.97 -7.17 16.79
N LEU A 77 -17.51 -6.46 15.76
CA LEU A 77 -16.24 -5.73 15.74
C LEU A 77 -16.32 -4.39 16.50
N GLY A 78 -17.49 -4.04 17.05
CA GLY A 78 -17.67 -2.84 17.88
C GLY A 78 -17.86 -1.54 17.11
N ALA A 79 -18.13 -1.58 15.80
CA ALA A 79 -18.56 -0.39 15.06
C ALA A 79 -19.93 0.07 15.60
N SER A 80 -20.08 1.37 15.81
CA SER A 80 -21.30 1.98 16.35
C SER A 80 -21.94 2.99 15.41
N GLN A 81 -21.24 3.34 14.32
CA GLN A 81 -21.73 4.25 13.29
C GLN A 81 -22.11 3.47 12.02
N PRO A 82 -23.08 3.96 11.23
CA PRO A 82 -23.34 3.40 9.91
C PRO A 82 -22.06 3.37 9.04
N PRO A 83 -21.83 2.30 8.26
CA PRO A 83 -20.70 2.23 7.36
C PRO A 83 -20.81 3.32 6.28
N GLU A 84 -19.69 3.98 5.96
CA GLU A 84 -19.65 5.09 5.02
C GLU A 84 -18.78 4.72 3.81
N LYS A 85 -19.39 4.70 2.62
CA LYS A 85 -18.64 4.63 1.36
C LYS A 85 -17.89 5.94 1.15
N THR A 86 -16.57 5.88 1.08
CA THR A 86 -15.71 7.06 1.01
C THR A 86 -14.45 6.81 0.19
N SER A 87 -13.64 7.84 -0.03
CA SER A 87 -12.36 7.75 -0.74
C SER A 87 -11.20 8.18 0.16
N ILE A 88 -10.19 7.32 0.33
CA ILE A 88 -8.96 7.62 1.07
C ILE A 88 -7.77 7.23 0.20
N ASN A 89 -6.84 8.14 -0.03
CA ASN A 89 -5.66 7.91 -0.88
C ASN A 89 -6.04 7.36 -2.27
N GLU A 90 -7.06 7.97 -2.88
CA GLU A 90 -7.59 7.63 -4.22
C GLU A 90 -8.21 6.22 -4.32
N LYS A 91 -8.43 5.55 -3.19
CA LYS A 91 -9.10 4.26 -3.10
C LYS A 91 -10.54 4.46 -2.68
N ILE A 92 -11.48 3.90 -3.44
CA ILE A 92 -12.88 3.83 -3.03
C ILE A 92 -13.04 2.62 -2.11
N GLY A 93 -13.62 2.84 -0.94
CA GLY A 93 -13.78 1.80 0.07
C GLY A 93 -14.88 2.12 1.04
N CYS A 94 -14.94 1.34 2.12
CA CYS A 94 -15.87 1.54 3.20
C CYS A 94 -15.16 1.88 4.50
N LYS A 95 -15.66 2.90 5.19
CA LYS A 95 -15.20 3.33 6.51
C LYS A 95 -16.18 2.83 7.57
N TYR A 96 -15.66 2.06 8.52
CA TYR A 96 -16.33 1.59 9.73
C TYR A 96 -15.80 2.38 10.92
N GLN A 97 -16.69 2.77 11.86
CA GLN A 97 -16.30 3.64 12.96
C GLN A 97 -16.97 3.26 14.28
N LYS A 98 -16.26 3.51 15.37
CA LYS A 98 -16.78 3.51 16.74
C LYS A 98 -16.75 4.91 17.33
N GLY A 99 -17.82 5.24 18.04
CA GLY A 99 -18.00 6.50 18.76
C GLY A 99 -18.35 7.66 17.83
N ASP A 100 -18.80 8.75 18.44
CA ASP A 100 -19.03 10.03 17.75
C ASP A 100 -17.74 10.83 17.61
N SER A 101 -17.80 11.93 16.85
CA SER A 101 -16.71 12.90 16.81
C SER A 101 -16.35 13.39 18.22
N GLY A 102 -15.10 13.16 18.65
CA GLY A 102 -14.62 13.54 19.98
C GLY A 102 -14.74 12.46 21.07
N ALA A 103 -15.30 11.29 20.78
CA ALA A 103 -15.32 10.17 21.73
C ALA A 103 -13.88 9.74 22.12
N LYS A 104 -13.67 9.44 23.41
CA LYS A 104 -12.32 9.14 23.96
C LYS A 104 -11.72 7.83 23.45
N ASP A 105 -12.57 6.85 23.13
CA ASP A 105 -12.21 5.49 22.70
C ASP A 105 -12.59 5.22 21.23
N GLY A 106 -12.81 6.29 20.46
CA GLY A 106 -13.20 6.19 19.07
C GLY A 106 -12.09 5.66 18.16
N TRP A 107 -12.50 5.05 17.06
CA TRP A 107 -11.60 4.58 16.00
C TRP A 107 -12.32 4.58 14.66
N PHE A 108 -11.54 4.51 13.58
CA PHE A 108 -12.07 4.17 12.27
C PHE A 108 -11.16 3.18 11.56
N VAL A 109 -11.78 2.29 10.78
CA VAL A 109 -11.13 1.36 9.87
C VAL A 109 -11.71 1.57 8.49
N PHE A 110 -10.87 1.82 7.51
CA PHE A 110 -11.20 1.92 6.10
C PHE A 110 -10.71 0.65 5.39
N ILE A 111 -11.61 -0.02 4.68
CA ILE A 111 -11.31 -1.20 3.86
C ILE A 111 -11.57 -0.85 2.39
N SER A 112 -10.63 -1.21 1.52
CA SER A 112 -10.78 -1.07 0.08
C SER A 112 -10.11 -2.23 -0.64
N VAL A 113 -10.79 -2.77 -1.64
CA VAL A 113 -10.19 -3.62 -2.65
C VAL A 113 -9.52 -2.70 -3.68
N ASP A 114 -8.20 -2.82 -3.85
CA ASP A 114 -7.41 -1.98 -4.75
C ASP A 114 -6.96 -2.77 -5.99
N PRO A 115 -7.63 -2.61 -7.15
CA PRO A 115 -7.24 -3.27 -8.39
C PRO A 115 -6.09 -2.58 -9.13
N LYS A 116 -5.50 -1.53 -8.55
CA LYS A 116 -4.43 -0.73 -9.17
C LYS A 116 -3.06 -0.94 -8.54
N ARG A 117 -2.99 -1.69 -7.43
CA ARG A 117 -1.75 -1.88 -6.68
C ARG A 117 -1.75 -3.24 -5.99
N THR A 118 -0.69 -3.99 -6.23
CA THR A 118 -0.45 -5.28 -5.55
C THR A 118 0.10 -5.07 -4.14
N ALA A 119 0.03 -6.10 -3.31
CA ALA A 119 0.64 -6.05 -1.98
C ALA A 119 2.18 -5.85 -2.09
N GLU A 120 2.82 -6.52 -3.04
CA GLU A 120 4.27 -6.42 -3.27
C GLU A 120 4.72 -4.99 -3.65
N GLU A 121 3.96 -4.29 -4.49
CA GLU A 121 4.21 -2.87 -4.81
C GLU A 121 4.07 -1.96 -3.58
N PHE A 122 3.23 -2.34 -2.63
CA PHE A 122 3.08 -1.61 -1.37
C PHE A 122 4.27 -1.86 -0.43
N VAL A 123 4.71 -3.11 -0.31
CA VAL A 123 5.81 -3.54 0.57
C VAL A 123 7.16 -3.00 0.11
N SER A 124 7.47 -3.09 -1.19
CA SER A 124 8.75 -2.63 -1.76
C SER A 124 9.06 -1.16 -1.49
N LYS A 125 8.04 -0.33 -1.23
CA LYS A 125 8.19 1.10 -0.90
C LYS A 125 8.27 1.39 0.59
N ARG A 126 8.14 0.38 1.46
CA ARG A 126 7.94 0.54 2.91
C ARG A 126 8.70 -0.55 3.69
N PRO A 127 10.03 -0.47 3.79
CA PRO A 127 10.85 -1.55 4.34
C PRO A 127 10.71 -1.78 5.85
N THR A 128 9.99 -0.90 6.57
CA THR A 128 9.91 -0.91 8.05
C THR A 128 8.66 -1.60 8.60
N GLY A 129 7.86 -2.26 7.77
CA GLY A 129 6.69 -3.00 8.22
C GLY A 129 7.00 -4.44 8.60
N GLN A 130 5.95 -5.17 8.92
CA GLN A 130 6.00 -6.54 9.40
C GLN A 130 5.17 -7.43 8.49
N GLU A 131 5.77 -8.52 8.01
CA GLU A 131 5.04 -9.61 7.38
C GLU A 131 4.13 -10.31 8.40
N ILE A 132 2.89 -10.52 8.01
CA ILE A 132 1.87 -11.21 8.79
C ILE A 132 1.05 -12.12 7.86
N ASN A 133 0.17 -12.94 8.44
CA ASN A 133 -0.79 -13.73 7.71
C ASN A 133 -2.21 -13.28 8.08
N ILE A 134 -3.09 -13.12 7.10
CA ILE A 134 -4.51 -12.82 7.30
C ILE A 134 -5.31 -13.94 6.64
N SER A 135 -5.93 -14.80 7.45
CA SER A 135 -6.79 -15.91 6.97
C SER A 135 -6.16 -16.76 5.86
N GLY A 136 -4.85 -17.04 5.94
CA GLY A 136 -4.11 -17.83 4.95
C GLY A 136 -3.44 -17.03 3.83
N TYR A 137 -3.66 -15.70 3.77
CA TYR A 137 -3.08 -14.83 2.75
C TYR A 137 -1.84 -14.10 3.29
N PRO A 138 -0.75 -13.98 2.49
CA PRO A 138 0.37 -13.12 2.82
C PRO A 138 -0.10 -11.67 2.98
N ALA A 139 0.37 -11.01 4.03
CA ALA A 139 0.00 -9.64 4.33
C ALA A 139 1.17 -8.87 4.93
N TYR A 140 1.10 -7.55 4.82
CA TYR A 140 2.10 -6.64 5.35
C TYR A 140 1.46 -5.57 6.20
N LYS A 141 1.96 -5.42 7.41
CA LYS A 141 1.42 -4.52 8.43
C LYS A 141 2.41 -3.40 8.73
N LEU A 142 1.90 -2.18 8.76
CA LEU A 142 2.63 -0.99 9.18
C LEU A 142 1.92 -0.34 10.35
N LYS A 143 2.62 -0.31 11.48
CA LYS A 143 2.15 0.34 12.70
C LYS A 143 2.85 1.69 12.84
N ASN A 144 2.09 2.76 12.88
CA ASN A 144 2.59 4.09 13.22
C ASN A 144 1.54 4.82 14.05
N PHE A 145 1.64 4.68 15.37
CA PHE A 145 0.63 5.17 16.31
C PHE A 145 0.23 6.63 16.02
N PRO A 146 -1.08 6.95 15.98
CA PRO A 146 -2.22 6.11 16.33
C PRO A 146 -2.82 5.29 15.18
N ASN A 147 -2.08 5.13 14.08
CA ASN A 147 -2.55 4.52 12.85
C ASN A 147 -2.04 3.09 12.67
N CYS A 148 -2.82 2.30 11.92
CA CYS A 148 -2.39 1.02 11.39
C CYS A 148 -2.76 0.93 9.90
N GLN A 149 -1.87 0.36 9.10
CA GLN A 149 -2.11 -0.02 7.71
C GLN A 149 -1.82 -1.50 7.55
N ILE A 150 -2.69 -2.21 6.86
CA ILE A 150 -2.49 -3.61 6.46
C ILE A 150 -2.78 -3.69 4.97
N VAL A 151 -1.90 -4.34 4.21
CA VAL A 151 -2.18 -4.77 2.85
C VAL A 151 -2.16 -6.29 2.81
N VAL A 152 -3.14 -6.90 2.16
CA VAL A 152 -3.23 -8.35 1.98
C VAL A 152 -3.10 -8.66 0.50
N ASP A 153 -2.19 -9.57 0.16
CA ASP A 153 -2.10 -10.13 -1.18
C ASP A 153 -3.29 -11.05 -1.39
N ILE A 154 -4.31 -10.60 -2.12
CA ILE A 154 -5.52 -11.39 -2.41
C ILE A 154 -5.65 -11.75 -3.89
N ALA A 155 -4.86 -11.13 -4.77
CA ALA A 155 -4.92 -11.31 -6.21
C ALA A 155 -3.63 -10.82 -6.88
N ASN A 156 -3.25 -11.41 -8.02
CA ASN A 156 -2.00 -11.06 -8.71
C ASN A 156 -2.00 -9.62 -9.26
N SER A 157 -3.18 -9.04 -9.50
CA SER A 157 -3.36 -7.70 -10.06
C SER A 157 -3.78 -6.64 -9.05
N GLY A 158 -3.95 -7.00 -7.78
CA GLY A 158 -4.50 -6.08 -6.78
C GLY A 158 -4.28 -6.53 -5.35
N SER A 159 -4.88 -5.83 -4.40
CA SER A 159 -4.75 -6.14 -2.98
C SER A 159 -5.97 -5.72 -2.19
N LEU A 160 -6.09 -6.25 -0.96
CA LEU A 160 -6.99 -5.68 0.04
C LEU A 160 -6.19 -4.68 0.87
N PHE A 161 -6.66 -3.45 0.93
CA PHE A 161 -6.03 -2.38 1.69
C PHE A 161 -6.91 -1.98 2.89
N ILE A 162 -6.30 -2.04 4.07
CA ILE A 162 -6.89 -1.64 5.33
C ILE A 162 -6.08 -0.48 5.89
N ASN A 163 -6.74 0.60 6.29
CA ASN A 163 -6.11 1.77 6.86
C ASN A 163 -7.00 2.46 7.87
N GLY A 164 -6.41 3.14 8.84
CA GLY A 164 -7.12 4.06 9.69
C GLY A 164 -6.37 4.30 10.98
N GLY A 165 -7.10 4.71 12.01
CA GLY A 165 -6.48 4.98 13.29
C GLY A 165 -7.46 4.95 14.45
N ILE A 166 -6.88 4.86 15.62
CA ILE A 166 -7.58 5.01 16.89
C ILE A 166 -7.44 6.46 17.39
N ARG A 167 -8.25 6.85 18.36
CA ARG A 167 -8.06 8.12 19.05
C ARG A 167 -6.74 8.09 19.83
N PHE A 168 -6.07 9.25 19.86
CA PHE A 168 -4.86 9.42 20.64
C PHE A 168 -5.18 9.23 22.13
N GLN A 169 -4.40 8.37 22.78
CA GLN A 169 -4.48 8.07 24.20
C GLN A 169 -3.06 8.06 24.76
N GLU A 170 -2.86 8.52 26.00
CA GLU A 170 -1.53 8.61 26.63
C GLU A 170 -0.86 7.24 26.76
N SER A 171 -1.64 6.18 26.99
CA SER A 171 -1.17 4.80 27.04
C SER A 171 -0.66 4.27 25.70
N ARG A 172 -0.91 4.99 24.58
CA ARG A 172 -0.54 4.63 23.22
C ARG A 172 -0.78 3.14 22.90
N PRO A 173 -2.04 2.65 23.06
CA PRO A 173 -2.33 1.25 22.84
C PRO A 173 -2.03 0.85 21.39
N ASP A 174 -1.78 -0.43 21.16
CA ASP A 174 -1.56 -0.93 19.80
C ASP A 174 -2.83 -0.72 18.97
N PRO A 175 -2.78 0.06 17.87
CA PRO A 175 -3.96 0.23 17.03
C PRO A 175 -4.26 -1.03 16.22
N CYS A 176 -3.27 -1.83 15.83
CA CYS A 176 -3.42 -2.84 14.79
C CYS A 176 -4.34 -4.06 15.06
N PRO A 177 -4.61 -4.50 16.31
CA PRO A 177 -5.48 -5.65 16.55
C PRO A 177 -6.86 -5.52 15.89
N ILE A 178 -7.57 -4.40 16.07
CA ILE A 178 -8.89 -4.20 15.44
C ILE A 178 -8.81 -4.18 13.91
N PHE A 179 -7.72 -3.65 13.33
CA PHE A 179 -7.51 -3.62 11.88
C PHE A 179 -7.27 -5.03 11.32
N THR A 180 -6.65 -5.90 12.12
CA THR A 180 -6.41 -7.30 11.78
C THR A 180 -7.73 -8.06 11.74
N GLU A 181 -8.58 -7.90 12.76
CA GLU A 181 -9.92 -8.53 12.80
C GLU A 181 -10.81 -8.08 11.63
N PHE A 182 -10.76 -6.79 11.26
CA PHE A 182 -11.43 -6.27 10.07
C PHE A 182 -10.86 -6.85 8.77
N ALA A 183 -9.54 -7.02 8.67
CA ALA A 183 -8.89 -7.62 7.51
C ALA A 183 -9.27 -9.09 7.35
N GLU A 184 -9.25 -9.88 8.43
CA GLU A 184 -9.67 -11.28 8.45
C GLU A 184 -11.12 -11.42 8.00
N THR A 185 -12.02 -10.65 8.61
CA THR A 185 -13.46 -10.65 8.26
C THR A 185 -13.67 -10.27 6.80
N ALA A 186 -12.90 -9.29 6.28
CA ALA A 186 -13.00 -8.89 4.88
C ALA A 186 -12.56 -10.00 3.93
N VAL A 187 -11.42 -10.64 4.19
CA VAL A 187 -10.90 -11.74 3.37
C VAL A 187 -11.87 -12.91 3.36
N GLU A 188 -12.46 -13.26 4.50
CA GLU A 188 -13.44 -14.35 4.60
C GLU A 188 -14.71 -14.10 3.76
N ASN A 189 -15.16 -12.84 3.68
CA ASN A 189 -16.38 -12.48 2.98
C ASN A 189 -16.20 -12.20 1.48
N LEU A 190 -14.97 -11.95 1.02
CA LEU A 190 -14.69 -11.77 -0.40
C LEU A 190 -14.91 -13.08 -1.17
N SER A 191 -15.61 -13.00 -2.30
CA SER A 191 -15.76 -14.13 -3.20
C SER A 191 -14.41 -14.48 -3.85
N GLU A 192 -14.25 -15.74 -4.25
CA GLU A 192 -13.16 -16.12 -5.14
C GLU A 192 -13.33 -15.45 -6.52
N ALA A 193 -12.22 -15.31 -7.25
CA ALA A 193 -12.14 -14.74 -8.60
C ALA A 193 -12.36 -15.78 -9.70
#